data_AF-A0A3P1BUP6-F1
#
_entry.id   AF-A0A3P1BUP6-F1
#
_cell.length_a   1.000
_cell.length_b   1.000
_cell.length_c   1.000
_cell.angle_alpha   90.00
_cell.angle_beta   90.00
_cell.angle_gamma   90.00
#
_symmetry.space_group_name_H-M   'P 1'
#
loop_
_entity.id
_entity.type
_entity.pdbx_description
1 polymer ?
#
loop_
_entity_poly.entity_id
_entity_poly.type
_entity_poly.pdbx_seq_one_letter_code
_entity_poly.pdbx_strand_id
1 'polypeptide(L)'
;MTARKLLLIEDEPQLRLNTADLLELSGYQVQTAGSGKEGVQLALTDKPDLVLCDVMMPGMDGYGVLQIFSHHPDLMNIPFIFLTAKAERADLRKGMELGADDYLTKPFGEAELIGAIETRLRLADQRRSLVNTSHTLGDFLNDVQHRDGLASLAANRVTHPIKRRKVIYAEGDDPTKIYFVQSGKVRTQRENAEGKELVTGLYGPGDFFGYTALLENRSYEDTALALEDSMLCYIPKDDFLNLLFCHADVARSFIKLLANTIADQERQLLGLAYNSLRKRVASGLLKYVRRFQAESGTALTVSLTREELGMLSGTATESLIRTLGDFREEGVIDLRDGKIVVADPARLERLKW
;
A
#
# COMPACT_ATOMS: atom_id res chain seq x y z
N MET A 1 -29.32 20.77 5.52
CA MET A 1 -28.67 19.44 5.50
C MET A 1 -29.72 18.42 5.87
N THR A 2 -29.88 17.34 5.11
CA THR A 2 -30.73 16.22 5.50
C THR A 2 -30.12 15.58 6.75
N ALA A 3 -30.94 15.34 7.77
CA ALA A 3 -30.50 14.68 8.99
C ALA A 3 -29.96 13.28 8.67
N ARG A 4 -28.81 12.91 9.23
CA ARG A 4 -28.15 11.62 9.01
C ARG A 4 -28.93 10.52 9.69
N LYS A 5 -29.05 9.37 9.01
CA LYS A 5 -29.86 8.25 9.47
C LYS A 5 -29.00 7.21 10.16
N LEU A 6 -29.32 6.87 11.41
CA LEU A 6 -28.64 5.85 12.18
C LEU A 6 -29.56 4.65 12.39
N LEU A 7 -29.01 3.45 12.35
CA LEU A 7 -29.69 2.24 12.79
C LEU A 7 -29.10 1.79 14.13
N LEU A 8 -29.92 1.75 15.17
CA LEU A 8 -29.57 1.23 16.49
C LEU A 8 -30.16 -0.17 16.66
N ILE A 9 -29.32 -1.17 16.84
CA ILE A 9 -29.72 -2.56 17.09
C ILE A 9 -29.32 -2.90 18.53
N GLU A 10 -30.32 -3.12 19.38
CA GLU A 10 -30.15 -3.29 20.83
C GLU A 10 -31.33 -4.11 21.34
N ASP A 11 -31.13 -5.23 22.03
CA ASP A 11 -32.25 -6.08 22.46
C ASP A 11 -32.92 -5.58 23.73
N GLU A 12 -32.18 -4.90 24.63
CA GLU A 12 -32.72 -4.34 25.86
C GLU A 12 -33.58 -3.09 25.58
N PRO A 13 -34.91 -3.12 25.81
CA PRO A 13 -35.80 -2.02 25.40
C PRO A 13 -35.49 -0.68 26.05
N GLN A 14 -35.08 -0.68 27.32
CA GLN A 14 -34.77 0.54 28.05
C GLN A 14 -33.47 1.18 27.53
N LEU A 15 -32.44 0.37 27.30
CA LEU A 15 -31.17 0.85 26.77
C LEU A 15 -31.33 1.36 25.33
N ARG A 16 -32.12 0.65 24.52
CA ARG A 16 -32.47 1.06 23.16
C ARG A 16 -33.17 2.42 23.14
N LEU A 17 -34.17 2.61 24.01
CA LEU A 17 -34.91 3.87 24.12
C LEU A 17 -33.99 5.02 24.55
N ASN A 18 -33.24 4.83 25.65
CA ASN A 18 -32.35 5.86 26.17
C ASN A 18 -31.28 6.29 25.15
N THR A 19 -30.72 5.32 24.42
CA THR A 19 -29.69 5.59 23.40
C THR A 19 -30.30 6.28 22.18
N ALA A 20 -31.50 5.86 21.74
CA ALA A 20 -32.21 6.50 20.66
C ALA A 20 -32.54 7.97 20.98
N ASP A 21 -33.08 8.23 22.18
CA ASP A 21 -33.41 9.60 22.63
C ASP A 21 -32.17 10.51 22.62
N LEU A 22 -31.03 10.01 23.09
CA LEU A 22 -29.77 10.77 23.11
C LEU A 22 -29.27 11.10 21.69
N LEU A 23 -29.39 10.16 20.76
CA LEU A 23 -29.01 10.36 19.36
C LEU A 23 -29.96 11.32 18.63
N GLU A 24 -31.26 11.23 18.91
CA GLU A 24 -32.27 12.15 18.35
C GLU A 24 -32.08 13.59 18.86
N LEU A 25 -31.80 13.76 20.16
CA LEU A 25 -31.43 15.05 20.75
C LEU A 25 -30.16 15.65 20.12
N SER A 26 -29.26 14.78 19.64
CA SER A 26 -28.05 15.16 18.92
C SER A 26 -28.28 15.47 17.42
N GLY A 27 -29.53 15.41 16.95
CA GLY A 27 -29.91 15.79 15.59
C GLY A 27 -29.88 14.67 14.55
N TYR A 28 -29.75 13.41 14.97
CA TYR A 28 -29.80 12.24 14.09
C TYR A 28 -31.24 11.73 13.90
N GLN A 29 -31.52 11.11 12.76
CA GLN A 29 -32.72 10.29 12.57
C GLN A 29 -32.40 8.87 12.99
N VAL A 30 -33.08 8.33 14.00
CA VAL A 30 -32.76 7.01 14.54
C VAL A 30 -33.85 6.01 14.16
N GLN A 31 -33.43 4.91 13.56
CA GLN A 31 -34.25 3.74 13.38
C GLN A 31 -33.77 2.68 14.37
N THR A 32 -34.69 2.01 15.06
CA THR A 32 -34.33 1.07 16.12
C THR A 32 -34.76 -0.35 15.76
N ALA A 33 -33.96 -1.34 16.14
CA ALA A 33 -34.26 -2.76 16.03
C ALA A 33 -34.02 -3.45 17.37
N GLY A 34 -34.91 -4.38 17.75
CA GLY A 34 -34.79 -5.17 18.97
C GLY A 34 -34.03 -6.50 18.80
N SER A 35 -33.57 -6.81 17.58
CA SER A 35 -32.79 -8.02 17.31
C SER A 35 -31.91 -7.85 16.07
N GLY A 36 -30.84 -8.64 15.97
CA GLY A 36 -29.97 -8.64 14.79
C GLY A 36 -30.70 -8.92 13.47
N LYS A 37 -31.67 -9.85 13.47
CA LYS A 37 -32.47 -10.18 12.29
C LYS A 37 -33.31 -9.01 11.79
N GLU A 38 -33.98 -8.34 12.73
CA GLU A 38 -34.75 -7.14 12.43
C GLU A 38 -33.85 -6.02 11.91
N GLY A 39 -32.69 -5.81 12.54
CA GLY A 39 -31.71 -4.82 12.12
C GLY A 39 -31.22 -5.03 10.68
N VAL A 40 -30.89 -6.26 10.29
CA VAL A 40 -30.52 -6.59 8.91
C VAL A 40 -31.66 -6.29 7.94
N GLN A 41 -32.89 -6.71 8.26
CA GLN A 41 -34.04 -6.48 7.38
C GLN A 41 -34.34 -4.98 7.18
N LEU A 42 -34.23 -4.22 8.26
CA LEU A 42 -34.39 -2.77 8.25
C LEU A 42 -33.30 -2.10 7.41
N ALA A 43 -32.03 -2.48 7.57
CA ALA A 43 -30.92 -1.93 6.80
C ALA A 43 -31.02 -2.20 5.30
N LEU A 44 -31.61 -3.35 4.90
CA LEU A 44 -31.86 -3.69 3.50
C LEU A 44 -33.00 -2.88 2.89
N THR A 45 -34.04 -2.59 3.69
CA THR A 45 -35.22 -1.87 3.23
C THR A 45 -34.97 -0.36 3.16
N ASP A 46 -34.23 0.17 4.13
CA ASP A 46 -34.02 1.58 4.33
C ASP A 46 -32.60 1.82 4.86
N LYS A 47 -31.69 2.13 3.91
CA LYS A 47 -30.25 2.11 4.17
C LYS A 47 -29.84 3.21 5.17
N PRO A 48 -29.28 2.86 6.33
CA PRO A 48 -28.74 3.85 7.26
C PRO A 48 -27.39 4.40 6.78
N ASP A 49 -27.01 5.57 7.29
CA ASP A 49 -25.67 6.13 7.12
C ASP A 49 -24.64 5.51 8.08
N LEU A 50 -25.08 4.90 9.20
CA LEU A 50 -24.24 4.17 10.16
C LEU A 50 -25.08 3.21 11.02
N VAL A 51 -24.48 2.10 11.45
CA VAL A 51 -25.08 1.12 12.37
C VAL A 51 -24.37 1.14 13.72
N LEU A 52 -25.16 1.19 14.79
CA LEU A 52 -24.76 0.90 16.16
C LEU A 52 -25.40 -0.42 16.54
N CYS A 53 -24.61 -1.42 16.93
CA CYS A 53 -25.12 -2.76 17.21
C CYS A 53 -24.58 -3.30 18.52
N ASP A 54 -25.46 -3.73 19.40
CA ASP A 54 -25.04 -4.54 20.55
C ASP A 54 -24.38 -5.83 20.08
N VAL A 55 -23.35 -6.25 20.78
CA VAL A 55 -22.69 -7.53 20.53
C VAL A 55 -23.58 -8.67 21.00
N MET A 56 -24.15 -8.57 22.20
CA MET A 56 -24.79 -9.69 22.89
C MET A 56 -26.30 -9.62 22.76
N MET A 57 -26.85 -10.23 21.71
CA MET A 57 -28.31 -10.33 21.51
C MET A 57 -28.77 -11.78 21.35
N PRO A 58 -30.00 -12.13 21.81
CA PRO A 58 -30.60 -13.43 21.57
C PRO A 58 -30.74 -13.76 20.08
N GLY A 59 -30.35 -14.98 19.72
CA GLY A 59 -30.51 -15.51 18.37
C GLY A 59 -29.40 -15.09 17.42
N MET A 60 -29.48 -13.88 16.86
CA MET A 60 -28.45 -13.32 15.99
C MET A 60 -27.71 -12.22 16.74
N ASP A 61 -26.46 -12.50 17.09
CA ASP A 61 -25.56 -11.59 17.78
C ASP A 61 -24.98 -10.52 16.83
N GLY A 62 -24.32 -9.51 17.39
CA GLY A 62 -23.75 -8.42 16.58
C GLY A 62 -22.71 -8.90 15.57
N TYR A 63 -21.96 -9.96 15.87
CA TYR A 63 -21.01 -10.55 14.94
C TYR A 63 -21.70 -11.18 13.72
N GLY A 64 -22.80 -11.90 13.94
CA GLY A 64 -23.62 -12.43 12.86
C GLY A 64 -24.22 -11.34 11.97
N VAL A 65 -24.65 -10.22 12.57
CA VAL A 65 -25.09 -9.04 11.81
C VAL A 65 -23.96 -8.50 10.95
N LEU A 66 -22.79 -8.24 11.52
CA LEU A 66 -21.64 -7.71 10.78
C LEU A 66 -21.22 -8.64 9.64
N GLN A 67 -21.24 -9.96 9.85
CA GLN A 67 -20.91 -10.93 8.81
C GLN A 67 -21.88 -10.87 7.63
N ILE A 68 -23.18 -10.65 7.87
CA ILE A 68 -24.16 -10.46 6.80
C ILE A 68 -23.89 -9.15 6.05
N PHE A 69 -23.61 -8.07 6.79
CA PHE A 69 -23.29 -6.77 6.20
C PHE A 69 -22.06 -6.87 5.29
N SER A 70 -20.99 -7.54 5.73
CA SER A 70 -19.75 -7.66 4.97
C SER A 70 -19.87 -8.49 3.69
N HIS A 71 -20.86 -9.40 3.61
CA HIS A 71 -21.12 -10.21 2.42
C HIS A 71 -22.21 -9.65 1.50
N HIS A 72 -22.86 -8.55 1.89
CA HIS A 72 -23.93 -7.93 1.10
C HIS A 72 -23.44 -6.64 0.42
N PRO A 73 -23.39 -6.58 -0.93
CA PRO A 73 -22.80 -5.43 -1.66
C PRO A 73 -23.38 -4.07 -1.27
N ASP A 74 -24.68 -4.03 -0.97
CA ASP A 74 -25.38 -2.80 -0.57
C ASP A 74 -25.12 -2.35 0.86
N LEU A 75 -24.61 -3.23 1.73
CA LEU A 75 -24.45 -2.98 3.16
C LEU A 75 -22.99 -2.91 3.60
N MET A 76 -22.08 -3.55 2.86
CA MET A 76 -20.67 -3.73 3.23
C MET A 76 -19.89 -2.42 3.43
N ASN A 77 -20.39 -1.31 2.91
CA ASN A 77 -19.76 0.01 3.02
C ASN A 77 -20.40 0.91 4.10
N ILE A 78 -21.44 0.43 4.78
CA ILE A 78 -22.09 1.18 5.86
C ILE A 78 -21.22 1.06 7.12
N PRO A 79 -20.79 2.17 7.72
CA PRO A 79 -20.00 2.16 8.95
C PRO A 79 -20.71 1.39 10.06
N PHE A 80 -19.96 0.54 10.75
CA PHE A 80 -20.49 -0.35 11.78
C PHE A 80 -19.73 -0.20 13.10
N ILE A 81 -20.43 0.23 14.15
CA ILE A 81 -19.90 0.40 15.49
C ILE A 81 -20.52 -0.64 16.42
N PHE A 82 -19.68 -1.44 17.07
CA PHE A 82 -20.14 -2.33 18.14
C PHE A 82 -20.38 -1.60 19.45
N LEU A 83 -21.44 -1.95 20.16
CA LEU A 83 -21.65 -1.61 21.55
C LEU A 83 -21.39 -2.88 22.38
N THR A 84 -20.46 -2.83 23.34
CA THR A 84 -19.93 -4.04 24.00
C THR A 84 -19.75 -3.83 25.50
N ALA A 85 -19.88 -4.88 26.31
CA ALA A 85 -19.55 -4.81 27.74
C ALA A 85 -18.04 -4.93 27.96
N LYS A 86 -17.51 -4.22 28.96
CA LYS A 86 -16.06 -4.15 29.29
C LYS A 86 -15.34 -5.50 29.49
N ALA A 87 -16.07 -6.60 29.72
CA ALA A 87 -15.53 -7.94 29.93
C ALA A 87 -15.07 -8.67 28.64
N GLU A 88 -15.33 -8.11 27.46
CA GLU A 88 -15.24 -8.82 26.17
C GLU A 88 -13.95 -8.53 25.38
N ARG A 89 -12.90 -8.04 26.05
CA ARG A 89 -11.62 -7.65 25.42
C ARG A 89 -10.94 -8.75 24.59
N ALA A 90 -11.22 -10.03 24.88
CA ALA A 90 -10.71 -11.15 24.09
C ALA A 90 -11.40 -11.27 22.70
N ASP A 91 -12.67 -10.90 22.61
CA ASP A 91 -13.50 -11.00 21.41
C ASP A 91 -13.48 -9.74 20.52
N LEU A 92 -12.98 -8.62 21.05
CA LEU A 92 -12.71 -7.39 20.28
C LEU A 92 -11.77 -7.64 19.09
N ARG A 93 -10.79 -8.54 19.25
CA ARG A 93 -9.87 -8.93 18.16
C ARG A 93 -10.64 -9.57 17.00
N LYS A 94 -11.61 -10.43 17.31
CA LYS A 94 -12.46 -11.12 16.34
C LYS A 94 -13.36 -10.14 15.58
N GLY A 95 -13.90 -9.12 16.26
CA GLY A 95 -14.70 -8.07 15.62
C GLY A 95 -13.91 -7.20 14.64
N MET A 96 -12.68 -6.82 15.01
CA MET A 96 -11.79 -6.06 14.11
C MET A 96 -11.33 -6.90 12.91
N GLU A 97 -11.04 -8.20 13.11
CA GLU A 97 -10.71 -9.13 12.02
C GLU A 97 -11.89 -9.35 11.04
N LEU A 98 -13.13 -9.23 11.53
CA LEU A 98 -14.35 -9.33 10.74
C LEU A 98 -14.75 -8.01 10.04
N GLY A 99 -14.00 -6.93 10.25
CA GLY A 99 -14.18 -5.67 9.55
C GLY A 99 -15.06 -4.64 10.25
N ALA A 100 -15.23 -4.72 11.57
CA ALA A 100 -15.88 -3.65 12.33
C ALA A 100 -15.07 -2.36 12.24
N ASP A 101 -15.74 -1.23 12.04
CA ASP A 101 -15.06 0.05 11.98
C ASP A 101 -14.64 0.50 13.39
N ASP A 102 -15.50 0.32 14.39
CA ASP A 102 -15.24 0.74 15.77
C ASP A 102 -15.95 -0.10 16.82
N TYR A 103 -15.61 0.14 18.08
CA TYR A 103 -16.35 -0.38 19.23
C TYR A 103 -16.42 0.64 20.37
N LEU A 104 -17.53 0.61 21.09
CA LEU A 104 -17.80 1.48 22.23
C LEU A 104 -18.15 0.61 23.44
N THR A 105 -17.39 0.78 24.52
CA THR A 105 -17.64 0.01 25.75
C THR A 105 -18.77 0.61 26.57
N LYS A 106 -19.80 -0.18 26.86
CA LYS A 106 -20.87 0.15 27.81
C LYS A 106 -20.35 0.09 29.26
N PRO A 107 -20.75 1.02 30.16
CA PRO A 107 -21.52 2.23 29.86
C PRO A 107 -20.64 3.29 29.19
N PHE A 108 -21.21 4.01 28.23
CA PHE A 108 -20.56 5.11 27.50
C PHE A 108 -21.22 6.45 27.80
N GLY A 109 -20.45 7.53 27.69
CA GLY A 109 -20.96 8.90 27.81
C GLY A 109 -21.46 9.45 26.47
N GLU A 110 -22.28 10.49 26.51
CA GLU A 110 -22.77 11.20 25.32
C GLU A 110 -21.63 11.63 24.39
N ALA A 111 -20.63 12.33 24.93
CA ALA A 111 -19.49 12.82 24.14
C ALA A 111 -18.69 11.69 23.47
N GLU A 112 -18.60 10.52 24.11
CA GLU A 112 -17.89 9.35 23.58
C GLU A 112 -18.67 8.73 22.41
N LEU A 113 -19.98 8.55 22.59
CA LEU A 113 -20.87 8.01 21.56
C LEU A 113 -20.95 8.92 20.34
N ILE A 114 -21.18 10.23 20.55
CA ILE A 114 -21.27 11.20 19.46
C ILE A 114 -19.93 11.34 18.75
N GLY A 115 -18.82 11.40 19.48
CA GLY A 115 -17.47 11.48 18.90
C GLY A 115 -17.14 10.27 18.01
N ALA A 116 -17.52 9.06 18.43
CA ALA A 116 -17.36 7.84 17.64
C ALA A 116 -18.19 7.90 16.34
N ILE A 117 -19.46 8.29 16.44
CA ILE A 117 -20.38 8.41 15.29
C ILE A 117 -19.86 9.45 14.30
N GLU A 118 -19.54 10.67 14.75
CA GLU A 118 -19.06 11.75 13.90
C GLU A 118 -17.77 11.35 13.17
N THR A 119 -16.85 10.70 13.87
CA THR A 119 -15.60 10.21 13.27
C THR A 119 -15.88 9.25 12.12
N ARG A 120 -16.81 8.30 12.32
CA ARG A 120 -17.14 7.28 11.32
C ARG A 120 -17.96 7.82 10.17
N LEU A 121 -18.93 8.70 10.43
CA LEU A 121 -19.68 9.38 9.39
C LEU A 121 -18.77 10.27 8.53
N ARG A 122 -17.83 10.99 9.13
CA ARG A 122 -16.86 11.82 8.40
C ARG A 122 -15.98 10.97 7.49
N LEU A 123 -15.46 9.85 7.98
CA LEU A 123 -14.65 8.92 7.16
C LEU A 123 -15.49 8.30 6.02
N ALA A 124 -16.76 7.99 6.28
CA ALA A 124 -17.69 7.48 5.27
C ALA A 124 -18.04 8.53 4.21
N ASP A 125 -18.24 9.78 4.60
CA ASP A 125 -18.50 10.88 3.67
C ASP A 125 -17.26 11.22 2.84
N GLN A 126 -16.06 11.16 3.43
CA GLN A 126 -14.81 11.23 2.68
C GLN A 126 -14.75 10.10 1.64
N ARG A 127 -15.03 8.84 2.03
CA ARG A 127 -15.10 7.70 1.11
C ARG A 127 -16.12 7.92 -0.01
N ARG A 128 -17.34 8.39 0.32
CA ARG A 128 -18.45 8.61 -0.63
C ARG A 128 -18.20 9.80 -1.57
N SER A 129 -17.60 10.88 -1.05
CA SER A 129 -17.18 12.03 -1.85
C SER A 129 -16.11 11.64 -2.86
N LEU A 130 -15.18 10.76 -2.50
CA LEU A 130 -14.15 10.25 -3.41
C LEU A 130 -14.75 9.36 -4.52
N VAL A 131 -15.82 8.60 -4.22
CA VAL A 131 -16.55 7.76 -5.19
C VAL A 131 -17.39 8.60 -6.17
N ASN A 132 -18.05 9.68 -5.73
CA ASN A 132 -18.89 10.51 -6.62
C ASN A 132 -18.09 11.37 -7.61
N THR A 133 -16.82 11.66 -7.34
CA THR A 133 -15.89 12.22 -8.35
C THR A 133 -15.45 11.19 -9.40
N SER A 134 -15.82 9.92 -9.24
CA SER A 134 -15.34 8.79 -10.04
C SER A 134 -16.40 8.20 -10.98
N HIS A 135 -17.40 8.98 -11.41
CA HIS A 135 -18.41 8.49 -12.38
C HIS A 135 -17.83 8.04 -13.74
N THR A 136 -16.53 8.26 -14.01
CA THR A 136 -15.79 7.72 -15.15
C THR A 136 -15.09 6.37 -14.89
N LEU A 137 -15.18 5.81 -13.68
CA LEU A 137 -14.51 4.56 -13.27
C LEU A 137 -15.44 3.34 -13.28
N GLY A 138 -16.76 3.54 -13.45
CA GLY A 138 -17.74 2.44 -13.54
C GLY A 138 -17.54 1.59 -14.79
N ASP A 139 -17.23 2.22 -15.92
CA ASP A 139 -16.87 1.53 -17.18
C ASP A 139 -15.49 0.86 -17.10
N PHE A 140 -14.66 1.28 -16.15
CA PHE A 140 -13.30 0.77 -15.93
C PHE A 140 -13.27 -0.57 -15.19
N LEU A 141 -14.27 -0.81 -14.33
CA LEU A 141 -14.35 -2.01 -13.49
C LEU A 141 -14.73 -3.29 -14.26
N ASN A 142 -15.33 -3.16 -15.45
CA ASN A 142 -15.58 -4.33 -16.31
C ASN A 142 -14.30 -4.88 -16.96
N ASP A 143 -13.25 -4.07 -17.13
CA ASP A 143 -11.96 -4.51 -17.68
C ASP A 143 -11.06 -5.21 -16.64
N VAL A 144 -11.29 -5.00 -15.34
CA VAL A 144 -10.45 -5.57 -14.27
C VAL A 144 -10.64 -7.08 -14.09
N GLN A 145 -11.72 -7.65 -14.65
CA GLN A 145 -11.87 -9.12 -14.75
C GLN A 145 -10.98 -9.74 -15.84
N HIS A 146 -10.33 -8.93 -16.70
CA HIS A 146 -9.50 -9.40 -17.80
C HIS A 146 -8.09 -8.77 -17.79
N ARG A 147 -7.20 -9.35 -16.98
CA ARG A 147 -5.74 -9.10 -16.92
C ARG A 147 -5.32 -7.67 -16.53
N ASP A 148 -4.38 -7.60 -15.58
CA ASP A 148 -3.60 -6.42 -15.17
C ASP A 148 -4.24 -5.41 -14.18
N GLY A 149 -4.67 -5.93 -13.01
CA GLY A 149 -5.29 -5.16 -11.91
C GLY A 149 -4.45 -4.09 -11.19
N LEU A 150 -3.18 -3.87 -11.55
CA LEU A 150 -2.38 -2.72 -11.07
C LEU A 150 -2.05 -1.72 -12.18
N ALA A 151 -1.88 -2.17 -13.42
CA ALA A 151 -1.62 -1.29 -14.57
C ALA A 151 -2.83 -0.39 -14.84
N SER A 152 -4.02 -0.89 -14.50
CA SER A 152 -5.27 -0.16 -14.54
C SER A 152 -5.25 1.10 -13.63
N LEU A 153 -4.51 1.10 -12.51
CA LEU A 153 -4.39 2.28 -11.63
C LEU A 153 -3.68 3.46 -12.31
N ALA A 154 -2.86 3.16 -13.31
CA ALA A 154 -2.12 4.14 -14.10
C ALA A 154 -2.79 4.45 -15.45
N ALA A 155 -3.76 3.63 -15.88
CA ALA A 155 -4.49 3.86 -17.12
C ALA A 155 -5.29 5.17 -17.01
N ASN A 156 -5.20 6.02 -18.02
CA ASN A 156 -5.84 7.35 -18.12
C ASN A 156 -5.28 8.46 -17.23
N ARG A 157 -4.14 8.25 -16.55
CA ARG A 157 -3.47 9.32 -15.79
C ARG A 157 -2.41 10.04 -16.62
N VAL A 158 -2.22 11.33 -16.34
CA VAL A 158 -1.22 12.17 -17.01
C VAL A 158 0.18 11.68 -16.67
N THR A 159 1.02 11.55 -17.70
CA THR A 159 2.39 11.10 -17.56
C THR A 159 3.33 12.29 -17.54
N HIS A 160 4.29 12.23 -16.64
CA HIS A 160 5.24 13.31 -16.37
C HIS A 160 6.63 12.91 -16.86
N PRO A 161 7.22 13.63 -17.83
CA PRO A 161 8.57 13.37 -18.28
C PRO A 161 9.59 13.82 -17.23
N ILE A 162 10.47 12.91 -16.83
CA ILE A 162 11.59 13.16 -15.93
C ILE A 162 12.88 12.95 -16.70
N LYS A 163 13.75 13.96 -16.70
CA LYS A 163 15.07 13.89 -17.33
C LYS A 163 16.03 13.06 -16.49
N ARG A 164 16.98 12.41 -17.16
CA ARG A 164 18.10 11.71 -16.51
C ARG A 164 18.76 12.57 -15.43
N ARG A 165 19.08 11.96 -14.28
CA ARG A 165 19.66 12.55 -13.05
C ARG A 165 18.77 13.56 -12.32
N LYS A 166 17.52 13.76 -12.73
CA LYS A 166 16.59 14.62 -11.99
C LYS A 166 16.05 13.89 -10.75
N VAL A 167 16.01 14.60 -9.63
CA VAL A 167 15.39 14.15 -8.37
C VAL A 167 13.87 14.13 -8.54
N ILE A 168 13.24 13.05 -8.10
CA ILE A 168 11.79 12.84 -8.13
C ILE A 168 11.18 13.24 -6.77
N TYR A 169 11.81 12.81 -5.68
CA TYR A 169 11.59 13.26 -4.30
C TYR A 169 12.91 13.14 -3.52
N ALA A 170 13.07 13.95 -2.48
CA ALA A 170 14.25 13.93 -1.61
C ALA A 170 13.95 13.32 -0.24
N GLU A 171 14.99 12.82 0.43
CA GLU A 171 14.92 12.40 1.83
C GLU A 171 14.46 13.59 2.71
N GLY A 172 13.48 13.34 3.58
CA GLY A 172 12.84 14.35 4.41
C GLY A 172 11.61 15.03 3.79
N ASP A 173 11.34 14.87 2.50
CA ASP A 173 10.11 15.40 1.88
C ASP A 173 8.87 14.62 2.40
N ASP A 174 7.76 15.33 2.59
CA ASP A 174 6.49 14.70 2.94
C ASP A 174 5.80 14.10 1.71
N PRO A 175 5.39 12.82 1.76
CA PRO A 175 4.85 12.17 0.59
C PRO A 175 3.39 12.59 0.35
N THR A 176 3.12 13.06 -0.87
CA THR A 176 1.77 13.48 -1.32
C THR A 176 1.21 12.59 -2.43
N LYS A 177 2.01 11.67 -2.96
CA LYS A 177 1.69 10.80 -4.10
C LYS A 177 2.63 9.60 -4.17
N ILE A 178 2.17 8.51 -4.77
CA ILE A 178 3.02 7.41 -5.25
C ILE A 178 3.33 7.57 -6.73
N TYR A 179 4.34 6.86 -7.18
CA TYR A 179 4.85 6.93 -8.53
C TYR A 179 4.74 5.56 -9.19
N PHE A 180 4.24 5.54 -10.41
CA PHE A 180 4.26 4.38 -11.30
C PHE A 180 5.17 4.66 -12.48
N VAL A 181 6.09 3.74 -12.78
CA VAL A 181 7.02 3.89 -13.91
C VAL A 181 6.36 3.34 -15.17
N GLN A 182 6.03 4.22 -16.11
CA GLN A 182 5.51 3.82 -17.42
C GLN A 182 6.65 3.42 -18.36
N SER A 183 7.73 4.20 -18.38
CA SER A 183 8.94 3.89 -19.14
C SER A 183 10.17 4.49 -18.47
N GLY A 184 11.34 3.95 -18.76
CA GLY A 184 12.62 4.38 -18.18
C GLY A 184 12.96 3.66 -16.88
N LYS A 185 13.90 4.22 -16.11
CA LYS A 185 14.47 3.59 -14.92
C LYS A 185 14.67 4.61 -13.82
N VAL A 186 14.26 4.22 -12.62
CA VAL A 186 14.40 5.02 -11.40
C VAL A 186 15.18 4.22 -10.38
N ARG A 187 15.96 4.91 -9.54
CA ARG A 187 16.55 4.33 -8.35
C ARG A 187 16.18 5.14 -7.13
N THR A 188 16.25 4.50 -5.98
CA THR A 188 16.27 5.19 -4.69
C THR A 188 17.61 4.97 -3.99
N GLN A 189 18.04 5.96 -3.24
CA GLN A 189 19.31 5.93 -2.52
C GLN A 189 19.19 6.62 -1.16
N ARG A 190 19.98 6.15 -0.19
CA ARG A 190 20.17 6.81 1.10
C ARG A 190 21.60 7.30 1.23
N GLU A 191 21.76 8.46 1.83
CA GLU A 191 23.05 9.05 2.15
C GLU A 191 23.32 8.89 3.65
N ASN A 192 24.53 8.48 4.02
CA ASN A 192 24.92 8.46 5.43
C ASN A 192 25.50 9.82 5.88
N ALA A 193 25.78 9.99 7.17
CA ALA A 193 26.35 11.22 7.72
C ALA A 193 27.74 11.62 7.14
N GLU A 194 28.42 10.70 6.46
CA GLU A 194 29.71 10.96 5.79
C GLU A 194 29.55 11.29 4.29
N GLY A 195 28.32 11.38 3.79
CA GLY A 195 28.02 11.63 2.39
C GLY A 195 28.16 10.41 1.46
N LYS A 196 28.24 9.19 2.02
CA LYS A 196 28.27 7.97 1.23
C LYS A 196 26.86 7.53 0.89
N GLU A 197 26.61 7.34 -0.39
CA GLU A 197 25.33 6.91 -0.93
C GLU A 197 25.25 5.37 -1.06
N LEU A 198 24.09 4.81 -0.72
CA LEU A 198 23.74 3.40 -0.91
C LEU A 198 22.43 3.30 -1.68
N VAL A 199 22.40 2.51 -2.76
CA VAL A 199 21.17 2.25 -3.51
C VAL A 199 20.25 1.33 -2.71
N THR A 200 19.05 1.82 -2.38
CA THR A 200 18.01 1.09 -1.64
C THR A 200 17.03 0.38 -2.58
N GLY A 201 16.76 0.94 -3.75
CA GLY A 201 15.78 0.40 -4.70
C GLY A 201 16.12 0.67 -6.16
N LEU A 202 15.63 -0.22 -7.03
CA LEU A 202 15.70 -0.09 -8.49
C LEU A 202 14.30 -0.38 -9.05
N TYR A 203 13.79 0.53 -9.88
CA TYR A 203 12.42 0.52 -10.40
C TYR A 203 12.44 0.72 -11.93
N GLY A 204 11.66 -0.07 -12.64
CA GLY A 204 11.53 -0.07 -14.09
C GLY A 204 10.05 -0.07 -14.52
N PRO A 205 9.77 -0.23 -15.83
CA PRO A 205 8.40 -0.18 -16.34
C PRO A 205 7.49 -1.20 -15.64
N GLY A 206 6.33 -0.74 -15.17
CA GLY A 206 5.38 -1.58 -14.43
C GLY A 206 5.50 -1.51 -12.90
N ASP A 207 6.52 -0.82 -12.38
CA ASP A 207 6.76 -0.76 -10.94
C ASP A 207 6.17 0.47 -10.27
N PHE A 208 5.83 0.30 -9.00
CA PHE A 208 5.48 1.37 -8.09
C PHE A 208 6.63 1.68 -7.14
N PHE A 209 6.76 2.93 -6.73
CA PHE A 209 7.69 3.36 -5.68
C PHE A 209 7.17 4.58 -4.91
N GLY A 210 7.82 4.88 -3.78
CA GLY A 210 7.43 5.95 -2.87
C GLY A 210 6.21 5.65 -2.00
N TYR A 211 5.70 4.42 -2.02
CA TYR A 211 4.52 4.01 -1.24
C TYR A 211 4.84 3.72 0.24
N THR A 212 6.07 3.30 0.58
CA THR A 212 6.43 2.95 1.96
C THR A 212 6.22 4.10 2.93
N ALA A 213 6.76 5.29 2.61
CA ALA A 213 6.61 6.50 3.44
C ALA A 213 5.13 6.90 3.62
N LEU A 214 4.29 6.71 2.60
CA LEU A 214 2.86 6.97 2.68
C LEU A 214 2.13 6.02 3.60
N LEU A 215 2.43 4.73 3.53
CA LEU A 215 1.82 3.70 4.34
C LEU A 215 2.23 3.81 5.81
N GLU A 216 3.46 4.23 6.07
CA GLU A 216 3.98 4.46 7.42
C GLU A 216 3.57 5.82 8.00
N ASN A 217 3.00 6.70 7.17
CA ASN A 217 2.67 8.09 7.50
C ASN A 217 3.90 8.86 8.05
N ARG A 218 5.01 8.78 7.32
CA ARG A 218 6.30 9.44 7.61
C ARG A 218 6.82 10.15 6.37
N SER A 219 7.80 11.04 6.56
CA SER A 219 8.55 11.65 5.46
C SER A 219 9.44 10.60 4.77
N TYR A 220 9.86 10.85 3.53
CA TYR A 220 10.71 9.91 2.79
C TYR A 220 12.04 9.68 3.53
N GLU A 221 12.41 8.41 3.69
CA GLU A 221 13.72 8.02 4.26
C GLU A 221 14.83 7.89 3.21
N ASP A 222 14.50 8.06 1.93
CA ASP A 222 15.42 7.96 0.81
C ASP A 222 15.15 9.03 -0.26
N THR A 223 16.08 9.18 -1.20
CA THR A 223 15.95 10.09 -2.34
C THR A 223 15.76 9.28 -3.62
N ALA A 224 14.73 9.62 -4.42
CA ALA A 224 14.49 8.99 -5.71
C ALA A 224 15.06 9.83 -6.88
N LEU A 225 15.76 9.16 -7.80
CA LEU A 225 16.41 9.79 -8.96
C LEU A 225 16.15 8.98 -10.24
N ALA A 226 15.95 9.67 -11.35
CA ALA A 226 15.85 9.02 -12.67
C ALA A 226 17.25 8.65 -13.21
N LEU A 227 17.46 7.38 -13.57
CA LEU A 227 18.70 6.88 -14.18
C LEU A 227 18.80 7.21 -15.67
N GLU A 228 17.67 7.31 -16.34
CA GLU A 228 17.51 7.69 -17.74
C GLU A 228 16.26 8.55 -17.92
N ASP A 229 16.04 9.11 -19.10
CA ASP A 229 14.80 9.83 -19.40
C ASP A 229 13.62 8.88 -19.19
N SER A 230 12.75 9.21 -18.25
CA SER A 230 11.71 8.32 -17.72
C SER A 230 10.34 9.00 -17.75
N MET A 231 9.28 8.22 -17.98
CA MET A 231 7.90 8.67 -17.94
C MET A 231 7.24 8.10 -16.70
N LEU A 232 6.81 8.98 -15.80
CA LEU A 232 6.19 8.59 -14.53
C LEU A 232 4.73 9.01 -14.49
N CYS A 233 3.89 8.12 -13.98
CA CYS A 233 2.52 8.43 -13.63
C CYS A 233 2.43 8.74 -12.14
N TYR A 234 1.74 9.81 -11.77
CA TYR A 234 1.57 10.24 -10.39
C TYR A 234 0.18 9.82 -9.90
N ILE A 235 0.14 9.15 -8.76
CA ILE A 235 -1.10 8.75 -8.11
C ILE A 235 -1.16 9.49 -6.77
N PRO A 236 -2.09 10.43 -6.59
CA PRO A 236 -2.26 11.17 -5.34
C PRO A 236 -2.41 10.25 -4.14
N LYS A 237 -1.95 10.70 -2.97
CA LYS A 237 -2.07 9.97 -1.70
C LYS A 237 -3.50 9.49 -1.45
N ASP A 238 -4.47 10.37 -1.62
CA ASP A 238 -5.87 10.05 -1.34
C ASP A 238 -6.42 8.99 -2.28
N ASP A 239 -6.12 9.09 -3.58
CA ASP A 239 -6.47 8.08 -4.58
C ASP A 239 -5.86 6.72 -4.23
N PHE A 240 -4.57 6.71 -3.90
CA PHE A 240 -3.86 5.48 -3.55
C PHE A 240 -4.43 4.82 -2.29
N LEU A 241 -4.62 5.59 -1.21
CA LEU A 241 -5.20 5.07 0.02
C LEU A 241 -6.62 4.56 -0.21
N ASN A 242 -7.43 5.27 -1.01
CA ASN A 242 -8.76 4.81 -1.36
C ASN A 242 -8.73 3.46 -2.10
N LEU A 243 -7.83 3.32 -3.08
CA LEU A 243 -7.65 2.06 -3.80
C LEU A 243 -7.22 0.93 -2.89
N LEU A 244 -6.31 1.20 -1.95
CA LEU A 244 -5.81 0.24 -0.99
C LEU A 244 -6.90 -0.22 -0.02
N PHE A 245 -7.73 0.69 0.48
CA PHE A 245 -8.76 0.36 1.49
C PHE A 245 -10.07 -0.17 0.89
N CYS A 246 -10.40 0.19 -0.35
CA CYS A 246 -11.65 -0.21 -0.98
C CYS A 246 -11.52 -1.46 -1.88
N HIS A 247 -10.30 -1.86 -2.25
CA HIS A 247 -10.08 -3.03 -3.12
C HIS A 247 -9.09 -4.02 -2.50
N ALA A 248 -9.62 -5.15 -2.00
CA ALA A 248 -8.82 -6.20 -1.37
C ALA A 248 -7.72 -6.76 -2.29
N ASP A 249 -7.94 -6.83 -3.60
CA ASP A 249 -6.94 -7.29 -4.57
C ASP A 249 -5.76 -6.32 -4.70
N VAL A 250 -6.03 -5.02 -4.66
CA VAL A 250 -4.98 -3.99 -4.65
C VAL A 250 -4.20 -4.05 -3.33
N ALA A 251 -4.91 -4.12 -2.19
CA ALA A 251 -4.29 -4.30 -0.88
C ALA A 251 -3.35 -5.52 -0.84
N ARG A 252 -3.84 -6.68 -1.29
CA ARG A 252 -3.06 -7.92 -1.36
C ARG A 252 -1.83 -7.77 -2.25
N SER A 253 -1.92 -7.01 -3.33
CA SER A 253 -0.81 -6.78 -4.23
C SER A 253 0.28 -5.91 -3.59
N PHE A 254 -0.09 -4.83 -2.90
CA PHE A 254 0.86 -3.99 -2.16
C PHE A 254 1.47 -4.70 -0.94
N ILE A 255 0.70 -5.54 -0.23
CA ILE A 255 1.24 -6.40 0.84
C ILE A 255 2.33 -7.33 0.29
N LYS A 256 2.10 -7.97 -0.87
CA LYS A 256 3.12 -8.80 -1.53
C LYS A 256 4.35 -7.99 -1.94
N LEU A 257 4.18 -6.79 -2.49
CA LEU A 257 5.28 -5.90 -2.86
C LEU A 257 6.15 -5.53 -1.64
N LEU A 258 5.53 -5.17 -0.52
CA LEU A 258 6.23 -4.90 0.74
C LEU A 258 6.98 -6.12 1.25
N ALA A 259 6.33 -7.29 1.31
CA ALA A 259 6.96 -8.53 1.77
C ALA A 259 8.19 -8.91 0.94
N ASN A 260 8.09 -8.78 -0.40
CA ASN A 260 9.21 -9.03 -1.29
C ASN A 260 10.34 -8.01 -1.10
N THR A 261 10.00 -6.73 -0.89
CA THR A 261 10.99 -5.67 -0.65
C THR A 261 11.78 -5.95 0.64
N ILE A 262 11.10 -6.34 1.72
CA ILE A 262 11.73 -6.71 2.99
C ILE A 262 12.68 -7.90 2.81
N ALA A 263 12.22 -8.96 2.14
CA ALA A 263 13.06 -10.13 1.88
C ALA A 263 14.28 -9.81 1.00
N ASP A 264 14.15 -8.89 0.05
CA ASP A 264 15.26 -8.41 -0.78
C ASP A 264 16.27 -7.60 0.03
N GLN A 265 15.80 -6.72 0.91
CA GLN A 265 16.65 -5.94 1.81
C GLN A 265 17.42 -6.83 2.79
N GLU A 266 16.79 -7.85 3.38
CA GLU A 266 17.47 -8.83 4.24
C GLU A 266 18.59 -9.57 3.50
N ARG A 267 18.32 -10.05 2.28
CA ARG A 267 19.33 -10.70 1.43
C ARG A 267 20.48 -9.75 1.11
N GLN A 268 20.19 -8.48 0.85
CA GLN A 268 21.21 -7.46 0.58
C GLN A 268 22.06 -7.18 1.83
N LEU A 269 21.45 -7.05 3.01
CA LEU A 269 22.17 -6.83 4.28
C LEU A 269 23.12 -7.99 4.60
N LEU A 270 22.64 -9.24 4.51
CA LEU A 270 23.49 -10.43 4.65
C LEU A 270 24.62 -10.44 3.63
N GLY A 271 24.32 -10.02 2.40
CA GLY A 271 25.31 -9.92 1.35
C GLY A 271 26.39 -8.86 1.64
N LEU A 272 26.03 -7.72 2.22
CA LEU A 272 27.00 -6.69 2.60
C LEU A 272 27.90 -7.16 3.75
N ALA A 273 27.35 -7.89 4.72
CA ALA A 273 28.06 -8.36 5.90
C ALA A 273 29.02 -9.53 5.63
N TYR A 274 28.62 -10.50 4.80
CA TYR A 274 29.34 -11.77 4.68
C TYR A 274 29.95 -12.05 3.30
N ASN A 275 29.54 -11.36 2.24
CA ASN A 275 30.11 -11.63 0.93
C ASN A 275 31.47 -10.95 0.74
N SER A 276 32.38 -11.65 0.06
CA SER A 276 33.62 -11.05 -0.43
C SER A 276 33.35 -9.87 -1.35
N LEU A 277 34.29 -8.92 -1.42
CA LEU A 277 34.20 -7.74 -2.29
C LEU A 277 33.80 -8.13 -3.72
N ARG A 278 34.45 -9.18 -4.23
CA ARG A 278 34.23 -9.74 -5.56
C ARG A 278 32.78 -10.20 -5.76
N LYS A 279 32.24 -10.95 -4.79
CA LYS A 279 30.85 -11.42 -4.79
C LYS A 279 29.85 -10.29 -4.67
N ARG A 280 30.15 -9.21 -3.93
CA ARG A 280 29.28 -8.02 -3.87
C ARG A 280 29.18 -7.29 -5.22
N VAL A 281 30.29 -7.17 -5.93
CA VAL A 281 30.31 -6.60 -7.29
C VAL A 281 29.48 -7.45 -8.25
N ALA A 282 29.69 -8.77 -8.25
CA ALA A 282 28.92 -9.70 -9.07
C ALA A 282 27.41 -9.65 -8.76
N SER A 283 27.03 -9.68 -7.48
CA SER A 283 25.63 -9.56 -7.04
C SER A 283 25.00 -8.25 -7.49
N GLY A 284 25.71 -7.13 -7.42
CA GLY A 284 25.23 -5.84 -7.91
C GLY A 284 24.97 -5.83 -9.42
N LEU A 285 25.91 -6.35 -10.20
CA LEU A 285 25.73 -6.51 -11.66
C LEU A 285 24.52 -7.39 -11.98
N LEU A 286 24.42 -8.56 -11.36
CA LEU A 286 23.29 -9.49 -11.54
C LEU A 286 21.97 -8.87 -11.12
N LYS A 287 21.93 -8.10 -10.01
CA LYS A 287 20.74 -7.39 -9.55
C LYS A 287 20.26 -6.39 -10.61
N TYR A 288 21.14 -5.55 -11.16
CA TYR A 288 20.77 -4.60 -12.21
C TYR A 288 20.26 -5.31 -13.47
N VAL A 289 21.00 -6.32 -13.91
CA VAL A 289 20.70 -7.07 -15.15
C VAL A 289 19.36 -7.78 -15.05
N ARG A 290 19.13 -8.58 -14.00
CA ARG A 290 17.86 -9.29 -13.78
C ARG A 290 16.68 -8.34 -13.70
N ARG A 291 16.92 -7.12 -13.19
CA ARG A 291 15.88 -6.12 -12.98
C ARG A 291 15.40 -5.45 -14.25
N PHE A 292 16.30 -5.22 -15.20
CA PHE A 292 16.03 -4.36 -16.37
C PHE A 292 16.18 -5.07 -17.72
N GLN A 293 16.70 -6.29 -17.76
CA GLN A 293 16.94 -7.04 -18.98
C GLN A 293 16.53 -8.51 -18.76
N ALA A 294 15.26 -8.79 -19.04
CA ALA A 294 14.66 -10.13 -18.90
C ALA A 294 14.43 -10.84 -20.26
N GLU A 295 14.73 -10.19 -21.40
CA GLU A 295 14.58 -10.85 -22.71
C GLU A 295 15.77 -11.78 -23.00
N SER A 296 15.43 -13.06 -23.12
CA SER A 296 16.36 -14.17 -23.30
C SER A 296 17.02 -14.10 -24.68
N GLY A 297 18.34 -13.96 -24.72
CA GLY A 297 19.15 -14.16 -25.93
C GLY A 297 20.09 -13.02 -26.31
N THR A 298 19.93 -11.82 -25.74
CA THR A 298 20.84 -10.69 -25.98
C THR A 298 21.82 -10.49 -24.83
N ALA A 299 23.06 -10.10 -25.16
CA ALA A 299 24.11 -9.85 -24.17
C ALA A 299 23.69 -8.78 -23.15
N LEU A 300 23.81 -9.12 -21.86
CA LEU A 300 23.22 -8.34 -20.77
C LEU A 300 24.06 -7.09 -20.51
N THR A 301 23.58 -5.94 -20.97
CA THR A 301 24.33 -4.69 -21.00
C THR A 301 23.94 -3.78 -19.83
N VAL A 302 24.86 -3.55 -18.91
CA VAL A 302 24.73 -2.60 -17.81
C VAL A 302 25.11 -1.20 -18.28
N SER A 303 24.13 -0.29 -18.24
CA SER A 303 24.28 1.11 -18.65
C SER A 303 24.42 2.05 -17.44
N LEU A 304 25.23 1.66 -16.46
CA LEU A 304 25.54 2.44 -15.27
C LEU A 304 26.99 2.93 -15.31
N THR A 305 27.23 4.08 -14.70
CA THR A 305 28.58 4.58 -14.42
C THR A 305 29.25 3.74 -13.32
N ARG A 306 30.57 3.90 -13.15
CA ARG A 306 31.33 3.16 -12.14
C ARG A 306 30.92 3.53 -10.72
N GLU A 307 30.65 4.80 -10.47
CA GLU A 307 30.16 5.28 -9.18
C GLU A 307 28.80 4.66 -8.86
N GLU A 308 27.86 4.66 -9.82
CA GLU A 308 26.53 4.08 -9.64
C GLU A 308 26.56 2.58 -9.35
N LEU A 309 27.50 1.86 -9.96
CA LEU A 309 27.72 0.45 -9.66
C LEU A 309 28.39 0.23 -8.30
N GLY A 310 29.30 1.12 -7.89
CA GLY A 310 29.90 1.07 -6.55
C GLY A 310 28.83 1.21 -5.47
N MET A 311 27.92 2.17 -5.65
CA MET A 311 26.78 2.38 -4.76
C MET A 311 25.80 1.20 -4.74
N LEU A 312 25.59 0.54 -5.88
CA LEU A 312 24.74 -0.66 -5.96
C LEU A 312 25.36 -1.87 -5.28
N SER A 313 26.68 -2.02 -5.40
CA SER A 313 27.44 -3.12 -4.82
C SER A 313 27.88 -2.87 -3.37
N GLY A 314 27.71 -1.66 -2.85
CA GLY A 314 28.22 -1.25 -1.54
C GLY A 314 29.76 -1.29 -1.49
N THR A 315 30.43 -0.88 -2.56
CA THR A 315 31.89 -0.91 -2.70
C THR A 315 32.45 0.43 -3.14
N ALA A 316 33.69 0.74 -2.75
CA ALA A 316 34.40 1.90 -3.27
C ALA A 316 34.66 1.77 -4.77
N THR A 317 34.60 2.88 -5.51
CA THR A 317 34.76 2.93 -6.97
C THR A 317 36.06 2.29 -7.45
N GLU A 318 37.18 2.51 -6.74
CA GLU A 318 38.49 1.95 -7.10
C GLU A 318 38.52 0.42 -6.94
N SER A 319 37.94 -0.07 -5.85
CA SER A 319 37.80 -1.50 -5.57
C SER A 319 36.91 -2.19 -6.61
N LEU A 320 35.84 -1.50 -7.02
CA LEU A 320 34.96 -1.95 -8.11
C LEU A 320 35.74 -2.06 -9.43
N ILE A 321 36.47 -1.00 -9.83
CA ILE A 321 37.21 -0.96 -11.10
C ILE A 321 38.21 -2.12 -11.16
N ARG A 322 38.95 -2.39 -10.07
CA ARG A 322 39.87 -3.52 -9.99
C ARG A 322 39.16 -4.85 -10.22
N THR A 323 38.08 -5.11 -9.48
CA THR A 323 37.30 -6.35 -9.61
C THR A 323 36.68 -6.53 -11.00
N LEU A 324 36.24 -5.44 -11.64
CA LEU A 324 35.76 -5.50 -13.02
C LEU A 324 36.89 -5.84 -14.01
N GLY A 325 38.12 -5.39 -13.74
CA GLY A 325 39.31 -5.83 -14.47
C GLY A 325 39.49 -7.35 -14.40
N ASP A 326 39.45 -7.91 -13.20
CA ASP A 326 39.57 -9.36 -12.98
C ASP A 326 38.47 -10.15 -13.71
N PHE A 327 37.21 -9.69 -13.65
CA PHE A 327 36.11 -10.34 -14.35
C PHE A 327 36.24 -10.29 -15.87
N ARG A 328 36.87 -9.25 -16.40
CA ARG A 328 37.13 -9.12 -17.83
C ARG A 328 38.23 -10.09 -18.27
N GLU A 329 39.30 -10.21 -17.48
CA GLU A 329 40.39 -11.18 -17.76
C GLU A 329 39.89 -12.63 -17.74
N GLU A 330 38.92 -12.94 -16.89
CA GLU A 330 38.27 -14.25 -16.82
C GLU A 330 37.21 -14.50 -17.92
N GLY A 331 36.93 -13.48 -18.73
CA GLY A 331 35.94 -13.52 -19.82
C GLY A 331 34.49 -13.59 -19.34
N VAL A 332 34.21 -13.18 -18.11
CA VAL A 332 32.85 -13.18 -17.53
C VAL A 332 32.08 -11.91 -17.91
N ILE A 333 32.81 -10.80 -18.08
CA ILE A 333 32.27 -9.53 -18.58
C ILE A 333 33.12 -9.00 -19.74
N ASP A 334 32.51 -8.15 -20.56
CA ASP A 334 33.13 -7.44 -21.67
C ASP A 334 32.81 -5.94 -21.57
N LEU A 335 33.58 -5.10 -22.24
CA LEU A 335 33.39 -3.65 -22.29
C LEU A 335 33.13 -3.22 -23.74
N ARG A 336 31.89 -2.84 -24.04
CA ARG A 336 31.48 -2.37 -25.37
C ARG A 336 30.90 -0.98 -25.26
N ASP A 337 31.46 -0.03 -26.00
CA ASP A 337 31.02 1.38 -26.02
C ASP A 337 30.87 2.01 -24.62
N GLY A 338 31.80 1.70 -23.72
CA GLY A 338 31.80 2.19 -22.33
C GLY A 338 30.77 1.52 -21.41
N LYS A 339 29.97 0.58 -21.91
CA LYS A 339 28.99 -0.21 -21.15
C LYS A 339 29.59 -1.56 -20.75
N ILE A 340 29.16 -2.10 -19.61
CA ILE A 340 29.56 -3.44 -19.18
C ILE A 340 28.59 -4.43 -19.79
N VAL A 341 29.10 -5.40 -20.53
CA VAL A 341 28.32 -6.50 -21.09
C VAL A 341 28.63 -7.74 -20.29
N VAL A 342 27.65 -8.29 -19.57
CA VAL A 342 27.79 -9.57 -18.88
C VAL A 342 27.64 -10.67 -19.92
N ALA A 343 28.76 -11.27 -20.29
CA ALA A 343 28.83 -12.29 -21.34
C ALA A 343 28.27 -13.64 -20.86
N ASP A 344 28.50 -13.98 -19.58
CA ASP A 344 28.02 -15.21 -18.97
C ASP A 344 27.47 -14.96 -17.54
N PRO A 345 26.18 -14.62 -17.40
CA PRO A 345 25.55 -14.40 -16.10
C PRO A 345 25.51 -15.67 -15.22
N ALA A 346 25.46 -16.87 -15.82
CA ALA A 346 25.42 -18.12 -15.07
C ALA A 346 26.78 -18.46 -14.44
N ARG A 347 27.87 -18.20 -15.17
CA ARG A 347 29.23 -18.30 -14.63
C ARG A 347 29.49 -17.22 -13.58
N LEU A 348 29.00 -16.00 -13.79
CA LEU A 348 29.08 -14.94 -12.79
C LEU A 348 28.38 -15.35 -11.48
N GLU A 349 27.28 -16.08 -11.53
CA GLU A 349 26.58 -16.58 -10.34
C GLU A 349 27.30 -17.77 -9.66
N ARG A 350 27.99 -18.62 -10.44
CA ARG A 350 28.63 -19.86 -9.99
C ARG A 350 30.11 -19.74 -9.61
N LEU A 351 30.70 -18.56 -9.73
CA LEU A 351 32.08 -18.32 -9.30
C LEU A 351 32.25 -18.75 -7.82
N LYS A 352 33.35 -19.43 -7.52
CA LYS A 352 33.74 -19.71 -6.13
C LYS A 352 34.29 -18.40 -5.54
N TRP A 353 33.72 -17.96 -4.42
CA TRP A 353 33.86 -16.62 -3.87
C TRP A 353 34.68 -16.55 -2.61
#